data_AF-A1RZY8-F1
#
_entry.id   AF-A1RZY8-F1
#
_cell.length_a   1.000
_cell.length_b   1.000
_cell.length_c   1.000
_cell.angle_alpha   90.00
_cell.angle_beta   90.00
_cell.angle_gamma   90.00
#
_symmetry.space_group_name_H-M   'P 1'
#
loop_
_entity.id
_entity.type
_entity.pdbx_description
1 polymer ?
#
loop_
_entity_poly.entity_id
_entity_poly.type
_entity_poly.pdbx_seq_one_letter_code
_entity_poly.pdbx_strand_id
1 'polypeptide(L)'
;MVSLKALRAVKVTPGLAARLALLPFRRVKNPCIYCPGICLASCPTYTATGNVLLSPLGYSRFKEVAAKNCLKCWRCSFECPLGFQLPETYSPEPAKPRLHSLKPGETVLVADLELDAPYAEKLAEALGTGLALVSGVAARYSEGRPLDAGATKKLVKRLGGAEALVAASPEVSHALGVDFFALHLAELGVKISYEGPVHVPCLLKPVEEKLLKALEEAGVKATEVDDESCIKQGVKKGYLYLCPRAAALGATTIYDLASTQELRGAAKVK
;
A
#
# COMPACT_ATOMS: atom_id res chain seq x y z
N MET A 1 -6.97 25.33 -6.19
CA MET A 1 -8.30 25.28 -5.58
C MET A 1 -8.88 23.90 -5.83
N VAL A 2 -9.14 23.12 -4.78
CA VAL A 2 -9.71 21.77 -4.92
C VAL A 2 -11.22 21.90 -5.13
N SER A 3 -11.74 21.30 -6.21
CA SER A 3 -13.17 21.30 -6.54
C SER A 3 -13.97 20.53 -5.48
N LEU A 4 -14.94 21.19 -4.86
CA LEU A 4 -15.82 20.66 -3.80
C LEU A 4 -16.81 19.57 -4.29
N LYS A 5 -16.74 19.13 -5.54
CA LYS A 5 -17.69 18.18 -6.15
C LYS A 5 -17.50 16.70 -5.74
N ALA A 6 -16.47 16.38 -4.94
CA ALA A 6 -16.15 15.00 -4.54
C ALA A 6 -16.50 14.64 -3.08
N LEU A 7 -17.35 15.42 -2.41
CA LEU A 7 -17.85 15.05 -1.08
C LEU A 7 -18.95 13.99 -1.20
N ARG A 8 -18.58 12.71 -1.15
CA ARG A 8 -19.55 11.62 -0.89
C ARG A 8 -20.21 11.88 0.47
N ALA A 9 -21.54 11.84 0.52
CA ALA A 9 -22.30 12.11 1.74
C ALA A 9 -21.93 11.09 2.83
N VAL A 10 -21.23 11.54 3.88
CA VAL A 10 -20.97 10.73 5.08
C VAL A 10 -22.23 10.78 5.94
N LYS A 11 -22.84 9.62 6.21
CA LYS A 11 -23.98 9.52 7.13
C LYS A 11 -23.49 9.75 8.57
N VAL A 12 -23.48 11.01 8.99
CA VAL A 12 -23.15 11.39 10.37
C VAL A 12 -24.31 10.97 11.26
N THR A 13 -24.10 9.98 12.13
CA THR A 13 -25.10 9.62 13.14
C THR A 13 -25.14 10.67 14.25
N PRO A 14 -26.28 10.87 14.93
CA PRO A 14 -26.37 11.81 16.06
C PRO A 14 -25.33 11.54 17.16
N GLY A 15 -25.01 10.27 17.40
CA GLY A 15 -23.95 9.88 18.34
C GLY A 15 -22.54 10.27 17.88
N LEU A 16 -22.25 10.20 16.57
CA LEU A 16 -20.99 10.66 16.00
C LEU A 16 -20.87 12.19 16.08
N ALA A 17 -21.96 12.92 15.80
CA ALA A 17 -22.02 14.38 15.91
C ALA A 17 -21.80 14.86 17.36
N ALA A 18 -22.46 14.24 18.34
CA ALA A 18 -22.30 14.58 19.76
C ALA A 18 -20.88 14.27 20.26
N ARG A 19 -20.30 13.14 19.86
CA ARG A 19 -18.91 12.79 20.19
C ARG A 19 -17.91 13.75 19.53
N LEU A 20 -18.17 14.21 18.30
CA LEU A 20 -17.36 15.23 17.63
C LEU A 20 -17.42 16.56 18.38
N ALA A 21 -18.60 17.02 18.80
CA ALA A 21 -18.80 18.29 19.50
C ALA A 21 -18.07 18.38 20.86
N LEU A 22 -17.85 17.24 21.52
CA LEU A 22 -17.16 17.16 22.81
C LEU A 22 -15.64 16.99 22.70
N LEU A 23 -15.08 16.89 21.49
CA LEU A 23 -13.64 16.73 21.33
C LEU A 23 -12.92 18.05 21.63
N PRO A 24 -11.86 18.06 22.46
CA PRO A 24 -11.09 19.28 22.71
C PRO A 24 -10.30 19.69 21.46
N PHE A 25 -10.89 20.56 20.63
CA PHE A 25 -10.41 21.03 19.33
C PHE A 25 -9.09 21.83 19.36
N ARG A 26 -8.46 22.00 20.54
CA ARG A 26 -7.30 22.89 20.74
C ARG A 26 -5.92 22.19 20.68
N ARG A 27 -5.85 20.88 20.38
CA ARG A 27 -4.58 20.12 20.45
C ARG A 27 -4.25 19.24 19.25
N VAL A 28 -4.99 19.31 18.14
CA VAL A 28 -4.56 18.63 16.91
C VAL A 28 -3.53 19.53 16.25
N LYS A 29 -2.28 19.07 16.12
CA LYS A 29 -1.26 19.82 15.39
C LYS A 29 -1.76 20.00 13.94
N ASN A 30 -1.94 21.27 13.56
CA ASN A 30 -2.42 21.73 12.26
C ASN A 30 -1.75 20.99 11.09
N PRO A 31 -2.50 20.72 10.00
CA PRO A 31 -3.56 21.58 9.46
C PRO A 31 -5.01 21.05 9.60
N CYS A 32 -5.33 20.13 10.52
CA CYS A 32 -6.68 19.52 10.59
C CYS A 32 -7.84 20.55 10.71
N ILE A 33 -8.75 20.54 9.74
CA ILE A 33 -9.94 21.43 9.69
C ILE A 33 -11.20 20.84 10.34
N TYR A 34 -11.08 19.70 11.02
CA TYR A 34 -12.23 18.99 11.61
C TYR A 34 -13.38 18.74 10.61
N CYS A 35 -13.03 18.25 9.41
CA CYS A 35 -13.98 17.70 8.45
C CYS A 35 -14.90 16.65 9.15
N PRO A 36 -16.09 16.34 8.62
CA PRO A 36 -17.12 15.53 9.28
C PRO A 36 -16.74 14.04 9.40
N GLY A 37 -15.67 13.75 10.15
CA GLY A 37 -15.20 12.40 10.46
C GLY A 37 -14.71 11.58 9.26
N ILE A 38 -14.34 12.19 8.13
CA ILE A 38 -13.95 11.45 6.91
C ILE A 38 -12.86 10.41 7.19
N CYS A 39 -11.77 10.84 7.85
CA CYS A 39 -10.67 9.94 8.23
C CYS A 39 -11.08 8.89 9.27
N LEU A 40 -12.09 9.16 10.10
CA LEU A 40 -12.63 8.20 11.06
C LEU A 40 -13.39 7.09 10.33
N ALA A 41 -14.27 7.47 9.40
CA ALA A 41 -15.07 6.54 8.61
C ALA A 41 -14.19 5.62 7.75
N SER A 42 -13.03 6.11 7.30
CA SER A 42 -12.07 5.33 6.52
C SER A 42 -11.09 4.50 7.35
N CYS A 43 -11.14 4.54 8.68
CA CYS A 43 -10.17 3.87 9.54
C CYS A 43 -10.68 2.50 10.01
N PRO A 44 -10.08 1.38 9.55
CA PRO A 44 -10.56 0.03 9.91
C PRO A 44 -10.50 -0.28 11.40
N THR A 45 -9.52 0.29 12.13
CA THR A 45 -9.44 0.12 13.59
C THR A 45 -10.60 0.81 14.29
N TYR A 46 -10.98 2.00 13.83
CA TYR A 46 -12.09 2.74 14.44
C TYR A 46 -13.43 2.10 14.10
N THR A 47 -13.65 1.70 12.84
CA THR A 47 -14.90 1.05 12.42
C THR A 47 -15.13 -0.28 13.14
N ALA A 48 -14.06 -1.03 13.42
CA ALA A 48 -14.15 -2.28 14.18
C ALA A 48 -14.39 -2.07 15.69
N THR A 49 -13.81 -1.03 16.29
CA THR A 49 -13.80 -0.87 17.76
C THR A 49 -14.77 0.18 18.30
N GLY A 50 -15.20 1.13 17.47
CA GLY A 50 -15.94 2.34 17.88
C GLY A 50 -15.17 3.26 18.84
N ASN A 51 -13.90 2.98 19.14
CA ASN A 51 -13.13 3.67 20.16
C ASN A 51 -12.38 4.87 19.56
N VAL A 52 -12.76 6.09 19.97
CA VAL A 52 -12.17 7.33 19.47
C VAL A 52 -10.67 7.44 19.78
N LEU A 53 -10.19 6.82 20.86
CA LEU A 53 -8.75 6.75 21.16
C LEU A 53 -8.00 5.92 20.09
N LEU A 54 -8.66 4.91 19.52
CA LEU A 54 -8.15 4.05 18.44
C LEU A 54 -8.63 4.53 17.07
N SER A 55 -8.47 5.83 16.82
CA SER A 55 -8.88 6.48 15.58
C SER A 55 -7.86 7.52 15.14
N PRO A 56 -7.89 8.02 13.90
CA PRO A 56 -6.99 9.09 13.45
C PRO A 56 -6.98 10.32 14.36
N LEU A 57 -8.13 10.71 14.93
CA LEU A 57 -8.18 11.83 15.87
C LEU A 57 -7.49 11.48 17.20
N GLY A 58 -7.70 10.27 17.72
CA GLY A 58 -6.99 9.78 18.91
C GLY A 58 -5.47 9.70 18.68
N TYR A 59 -5.07 9.10 17.56
CA TYR A 59 -3.68 8.93 17.16
C TYR A 59 -2.94 10.25 16.93
N SER A 60 -3.62 11.27 16.44
CA SER A 60 -3.04 12.61 16.30
C SER A 60 -2.64 13.26 17.65
N ARG A 61 -3.24 12.78 18.76
CA ARG A 61 -3.02 13.30 20.12
C ARG A 61 -2.11 12.39 20.94
N PHE A 62 -2.23 11.08 20.77
CA PHE A 62 -1.53 10.06 21.56
C PHE A 62 -0.68 9.19 20.63
N LYS A 63 0.54 9.67 20.36
CA LYS A 63 1.45 9.03 19.39
C LYS A 63 1.89 7.64 19.82
N GLU A 64 2.03 7.41 21.12
CA GLU A 64 2.42 6.11 21.68
C GLU A 64 1.32 5.06 21.45
N VAL A 65 0.06 5.48 21.57
CA VAL A 65 -1.10 4.64 21.25
C VAL A 65 -1.14 4.38 19.74
N ALA A 66 -0.87 5.40 18.93
CA ALA A 66 -0.84 5.29 17.48
C ALA A 66 0.25 4.32 16.98
N ALA A 67 1.46 4.43 17.50
CA ALA A 67 2.59 3.56 17.15
C ALA A 67 2.24 2.08 17.37
N LYS A 68 1.52 1.77 18.45
CA LYS A 68 1.13 0.39 18.79
C LYS A 68 -0.11 -0.11 18.06
N ASN A 69 -1.14 0.71 17.92
CA ASN A 69 -2.48 0.24 17.52
C ASN A 69 -2.88 0.64 16.09
N CYS A 70 -2.23 1.65 15.50
CA CYS A 70 -2.54 2.00 14.12
C CYS A 70 -2.03 0.92 13.17
N LEU A 71 -2.91 0.48 12.27
CA LEU A 71 -2.57 -0.45 11.19
C LEU A 71 -1.64 0.16 10.13
N LYS A 72 -1.45 1.49 10.15
CA LYS A 72 -0.57 2.22 9.24
C LYS A 72 -0.91 1.87 7.77
N CYS A 73 -2.21 1.97 7.46
CA CYS A 73 -2.80 1.64 6.15
C CYS A 73 -2.98 2.86 5.23
N TRP A 74 -2.62 4.07 5.71
CA TRP A 74 -2.74 5.34 4.97
C TRP A 74 -4.13 5.74 4.45
N ARG A 75 -5.18 4.92 4.64
CA ARG A 75 -6.57 5.26 4.26
C ARG A 75 -6.99 6.64 4.79
N CYS A 76 -6.70 6.92 6.06
CA CYS A 76 -6.99 8.23 6.66
C CYS A 76 -6.24 9.39 6.01
N SER A 77 -5.03 9.16 5.47
CA SER A 77 -4.24 10.16 4.75
C SER A 77 -4.80 10.41 3.35
N PHE A 78 -5.17 9.35 2.62
CA PHE A 78 -5.73 9.46 1.26
C PHE A 78 -7.10 10.17 1.25
N GLU A 79 -7.94 9.87 2.24
CA GLU A 79 -9.27 10.48 2.35
C GLU A 79 -9.21 11.86 3.01
N CYS A 80 -8.06 12.29 3.53
CA CYS A 80 -7.92 13.61 4.14
C CYS A 80 -7.95 14.68 3.05
N PRO A 81 -8.87 15.67 3.10
CA PRO A 81 -8.91 16.75 2.11
C PRO A 81 -7.65 17.63 2.07
N LEU A 82 -6.81 17.52 3.10
CA LEU A 82 -5.56 18.25 3.25
C LEU A 82 -4.33 17.38 2.97
N GLY A 83 -4.52 16.09 2.62
CA GLY A 83 -3.44 15.14 2.39
C GLY A 83 -2.54 14.93 3.61
N PHE A 84 -3.06 15.10 4.82
CA PHE A 84 -2.25 15.04 6.03
C PHE A 84 -1.75 13.61 6.29
N GLN A 85 -0.43 13.43 6.24
CA GLN A 85 0.25 12.15 6.42
C GLN A 85 0.34 11.76 7.89
N LEU A 86 -0.81 11.51 8.52
CA LEU A 86 -0.88 11.22 9.96
C LEU A 86 0.08 10.10 10.40
N PRO A 87 0.20 8.96 9.70
CA PRO A 87 1.08 7.89 10.15
C PRO A 87 2.55 8.28 10.25
N GLU A 88 3.02 9.22 9.43
CA GLU A 88 4.40 9.74 9.48
C GLU A 88 4.69 10.57 10.72
N THR A 89 3.66 10.98 11.46
CA THR A 89 3.83 11.79 12.67
C THR A 89 4.12 10.97 13.91
N TYR A 90 4.02 9.64 13.84
CA TYR A 90 4.09 8.76 15.00
C TYR A 90 5.52 8.63 15.54
N SER A 91 6.52 8.76 14.67
CA SER A 91 7.93 8.78 15.05
C SER A 91 8.63 10.05 14.54
N PRO A 92 9.47 10.72 15.35
CA PRO A 92 10.20 11.90 14.93
C PRO A 92 11.41 11.58 14.03
N GLU A 93 11.91 10.35 14.07
CA GLU A 93 13.11 9.96 13.34
C GLU A 93 12.77 9.49 11.92
N PRO A 94 13.29 10.14 10.87
CA PRO A 94 13.06 9.69 9.51
C PRO A 94 13.83 8.41 9.22
N ALA A 95 13.14 7.45 8.59
CA ALA A 95 13.78 6.29 8.00
C ALA A 95 14.55 6.71 6.75
N LYS A 96 15.80 6.24 6.63
CA LYS A 96 16.70 6.58 5.51
C LYS A 96 16.76 5.40 4.56
N PRO A 97 16.00 5.41 3.45
CA PRO A 97 16.05 4.30 2.51
C PRO A 97 17.40 4.22 1.81
N ARG A 98 17.90 3.01 1.59
CA ARG A 98 19.23 2.75 1.02
C ARG A 98 19.17 1.61 0.01
N LEU A 99 19.96 1.71 -1.04
CA LEU A 99 20.21 0.63 -1.99
C LEU A 99 21.29 -0.30 -1.42
N HIS A 100 20.99 -1.59 -1.33
CA HIS A 100 21.94 -2.63 -0.92
C HIS A 100 22.55 -3.35 -2.10
N SER A 101 21.71 -3.78 -3.04
CA SER A 101 22.16 -4.46 -4.26
C SER A 101 21.33 -4.01 -5.46
N LEU A 102 21.96 -4.07 -6.64
CA LEU A 102 21.33 -3.81 -7.91
C LEU A 102 21.86 -4.82 -8.94
N LYS A 103 21.00 -5.72 -9.37
CA LYS A 103 21.19 -6.53 -10.57
C LYS A 103 20.48 -5.80 -11.73
N PRO A 104 21.22 -5.33 -12.74
CA PRO A 104 20.62 -4.57 -13.84
C PRO A 104 19.74 -5.46 -14.73
N GLY A 105 18.82 -4.81 -15.44
CA GLY A 105 17.93 -5.37 -16.44
C GLY A 105 17.15 -4.24 -17.11
N GLU A 106 16.48 -4.51 -18.24
CA GLU A 106 15.63 -3.51 -18.92
C GLU A 106 14.51 -3.04 -17.98
N THR A 107 13.84 -3.99 -17.35
CA THR A 107 12.96 -3.76 -16.20
C THR A 107 13.66 -4.19 -14.92
N VAL A 108 13.56 -3.37 -13.87
CA VAL A 108 14.11 -3.68 -12.54
C VAL A 108 12.98 -3.69 -11.51
N LEU A 109 12.80 -4.85 -10.85
CA LEU A 109 11.93 -4.99 -9.68
C LEU A 109 12.62 -4.40 -8.45
N VAL A 110 11.91 -3.53 -7.72
CA VAL A 110 12.41 -2.89 -6.50
C VAL A 110 11.71 -3.50 -5.29
N ALA A 111 12.50 -4.00 -4.35
CA ALA A 111 12.02 -4.70 -3.16
C ALA A 111 12.75 -4.22 -1.90
N ASP A 112 12.04 -4.21 -0.78
CA ASP A 112 12.60 -3.93 0.55
C ASP A 112 12.98 -5.25 1.25
N LEU A 113 14.21 -5.30 1.76
CA LEU A 113 14.82 -6.48 2.37
C LEU A 113 13.93 -7.10 3.47
N GLU A 114 13.26 -6.26 4.25
CA GLU A 114 12.47 -6.71 5.40
C GLU A 114 11.00 -7.02 5.06
N LEU A 115 10.51 -6.68 3.85
CA LEU A 115 9.10 -6.83 3.47
C LEU A 115 8.86 -7.92 2.43
N ASP A 116 9.63 -7.92 1.35
CA ASP A 116 9.23 -8.61 0.12
C ASP A 116 10.39 -9.21 -0.69
N ALA A 117 11.63 -9.11 -0.21
CA ALA A 117 12.81 -9.64 -0.91
C ALA A 117 12.67 -11.11 -1.39
N PRO A 118 12.21 -12.08 -0.56
CA PRO A 118 12.08 -13.47 -1.02
C PRO A 118 11.09 -13.65 -2.17
N TYR A 119 10.04 -12.82 -2.24
CA TYR A 119 9.07 -12.85 -3.34
C TYR A 119 9.63 -12.17 -4.58
N ALA A 120 10.31 -11.05 -4.40
CA ALA A 120 10.92 -10.30 -5.48
C ALA A 120 12.05 -11.06 -6.16
N GLU A 121 12.85 -11.82 -5.41
CA GLU A 121 13.89 -12.69 -5.98
C GLU A 121 13.30 -13.76 -6.89
N LYS A 122 12.30 -14.51 -6.39
CA LYS A 122 11.59 -15.53 -7.17
C LYS A 122 10.91 -14.94 -8.40
N LEU A 123 10.26 -13.79 -8.24
CA LEU A 123 9.57 -13.11 -9.33
C LEU A 123 10.57 -12.57 -10.36
N ALA A 124 11.69 -11.99 -9.92
CA ALA A 124 12.71 -11.49 -10.82
C ALA A 124 13.37 -12.60 -11.64
N GLU A 125 13.63 -13.74 -11.01
CA GLU A 125 14.11 -14.95 -11.69
C GLU A 125 13.10 -15.46 -12.70
N ALA A 126 11.83 -15.64 -12.30
CA ALA A 126 10.76 -16.15 -13.17
C ALA A 126 10.49 -15.24 -14.38
N LEU A 127 10.58 -13.91 -14.20
CA LEU A 127 10.31 -12.92 -15.25
C LEU A 127 11.56 -12.50 -16.04
N GLY A 128 12.75 -12.96 -15.66
CA GLY A 128 14.00 -12.53 -16.30
C GLY A 128 14.32 -11.05 -16.12
N THR A 129 13.85 -10.41 -15.05
CA THR A 129 14.05 -8.98 -14.78
C THR A 129 15.29 -8.72 -13.92
N GLY A 130 15.73 -7.47 -13.90
CA GLY A 130 16.68 -6.99 -12.90
C GLY A 130 16.03 -6.89 -11.51
N LEU A 131 16.85 -6.78 -10.47
CA LEU A 131 16.39 -6.70 -9.08
C LEU A 131 17.20 -5.65 -8.31
N ALA A 132 16.50 -4.76 -7.63
CA ALA A 132 17.07 -3.81 -6.68
C ALA A 132 16.56 -4.09 -5.27
N LEU A 133 17.46 -4.42 -4.36
CA LEU A 133 17.14 -4.58 -2.95
C LEU A 133 17.45 -3.29 -2.19
N VAL A 134 16.43 -2.77 -1.52
CA VAL A 134 16.50 -1.58 -0.68
C VAL A 134 16.20 -1.93 0.77
N SER A 135 16.47 -1.03 1.70
CA SER A 135 16.00 -1.16 3.07
C SER A 135 15.41 0.14 3.58
N GLY A 136 14.75 0.07 4.73
CA GLY A 136 14.22 1.24 5.44
C GLY A 136 12.82 1.65 5.00
N VAL A 137 12.24 1.01 3.98
CA VAL A 137 10.83 1.18 3.64
C VAL A 137 9.95 0.52 4.70
N ALA A 138 10.34 -0.65 5.21
CA ALA A 138 9.62 -1.34 6.29
C ALA A 138 9.32 -0.46 7.51
N ALA A 139 10.29 0.37 7.93
CA ALA A 139 10.15 1.22 9.10
C ALA A 139 9.01 2.24 8.97
N ARG A 140 8.69 2.68 7.74
CA ARG A 140 7.52 3.53 7.47
C ARG A 140 6.22 2.82 7.85
N TYR A 141 6.07 1.55 7.50
CA TYR A 141 4.80 0.81 7.64
C TYR A 141 4.69 -0.01 8.92
N SER A 142 5.81 -0.28 9.58
CA SER A 142 5.86 -0.95 10.89
C SER A 142 5.77 0.06 12.02
N GLU A 143 6.47 1.19 11.90
CA GLU A 143 6.64 2.16 13.00
C GLU A 143 5.97 3.51 12.74
N GLY A 144 5.63 3.84 11.48
CA GLY A 144 5.12 5.17 11.14
C GLY A 144 6.23 6.22 11.05
N ARG A 145 7.45 5.81 10.66
CA ARG A 145 8.55 6.76 10.41
C ARG A 145 8.32 7.49 9.08
N PRO A 146 8.49 8.82 9.01
CA PRO A 146 8.59 9.52 7.73
C PRO A 146 9.81 9.00 6.96
N LEU A 147 9.80 9.09 5.63
CA LEU A 147 11.00 8.83 4.84
C LEU A 147 11.83 10.11 4.72
N ASP A 148 13.15 9.97 4.80
CA ASP A 148 14.07 11.06 4.50
C ASP A 148 13.99 11.40 3.00
N ALA A 149 13.41 12.55 2.67
CA ALA A 149 13.17 12.96 1.29
C ALA A 149 14.48 13.06 0.45
N GLY A 150 15.59 13.46 1.08
CA GLY A 150 16.88 13.56 0.41
C GLY A 150 17.46 12.18 0.07
N ALA A 151 17.36 11.23 0.99
CA ALA A 151 17.75 9.85 0.79
C ALA A 151 16.85 9.16 -0.25
N THR A 152 15.53 9.34 -0.19
CA THR A 152 14.58 8.80 -1.18
C THR A 152 14.90 9.31 -2.58
N LYS A 153 15.09 10.63 -2.76
CA LYS A 153 15.43 11.21 -4.06
C LYS A 153 16.76 10.68 -4.60
N LYS A 154 17.77 10.52 -3.73
CA LYS A 154 19.07 9.93 -4.11
C LYS A 154 18.92 8.46 -4.51
N LEU A 155 18.10 7.69 -3.80
CA LEU A 155 17.82 6.30 -4.09
C LEU A 155 17.14 6.14 -5.45
N VAL A 156 16.03 6.84 -5.69
CA VAL A 156 15.30 6.79 -6.96
C VAL A 156 16.21 7.21 -8.13
N LYS A 157 17.04 8.24 -7.95
CA LYS A 157 18.03 8.64 -8.97
C LYS A 157 19.03 7.53 -9.29
N ARG A 158 19.48 6.76 -8.29
CA ARG A 158 20.41 5.63 -8.51
C ARG A 158 19.73 4.46 -9.22
N LEU A 159 18.42 4.30 -9.06
CA LEU A 159 17.63 3.26 -9.73
C LEU A 159 17.30 3.62 -11.19
N GLY A 160 17.25 4.91 -11.54
CA GLY A 160 16.81 5.42 -12.85
C GLY A 160 17.70 5.11 -14.06
N GLY A 161 18.56 4.09 -13.99
CA GLY A 161 19.31 3.57 -15.14
C GLY A 161 18.57 2.47 -15.92
N ALA A 162 17.43 1.98 -15.42
CA ALA A 162 16.57 1.01 -16.10
C ALA A 162 15.55 1.71 -17.01
N GLU A 163 15.06 1.01 -18.03
CA GLU A 163 13.97 1.50 -18.88
C GLU A 163 12.65 1.53 -18.11
N ALA A 164 12.43 0.53 -17.24
CA ALA A 164 11.28 0.46 -16.34
C ALA A 164 11.68 0.09 -14.91
N LEU A 165 11.05 0.77 -13.93
CA LEU A 165 11.19 0.51 -12.50
C LEU A 165 9.83 0.17 -11.92
N VAL A 166 9.69 -1.03 -11.37
CA VAL A 166 8.44 -1.52 -10.79
C VAL A 166 8.64 -1.99 -9.35
N ALA A 167 7.75 -1.63 -8.45
CA ALA A 167 7.76 -2.06 -7.06
C ALA A 167 7.24 -3.49 -6.92
N ALA A 168 7.97 -4.29 -6.16
CA ALA A 168 7.56 -5.63 -5.79
C ALA A 168 6.40 -5.63 -4.79
N SER A 169 6.16 -4.57 -4.00
CA SER A 169 5.03 -4.50 -3.05
C SER A 169 4.28 -3.17 -3.08
N PRO A 170 3.03 -3.14 -2.58
CA PRO A 170 2.30 -1.90 -2.33
C PRO A 170 3.08 -0.91 -1.45
N GLU A 171 3.79 -1.42 -0.44
CA GLU A 171 4.62 -0.63 0.46
C GLU A 171 5.74 0.09 -0.28
N VAL A 172 6.51 -0.62 -1.11
CA VAL A 172 7.58 -0.03 -1.91
C VAL A 172 7.03 0.95 -2.94
N SER A 173 5.92 0.59 -3.60
CA SER A 173 5.25 1.45 -4.59
C SER A 173 4.88 2.80 -3.99
N HIS A 174 4.14 2.78 -2.88
CA HIS A 174 3.71 4.01 -2.19
C HIS A 174 4.87 4.78 -1.54
N ALA A 175 5.92 4.10 -1.08
CA ALA A 175 7.06 4.74 -0.44
C ALA A 175 8.00 5.46 -1.41
N LEU A 176 8.25 4.85 -2.58
CA LEU A 176 9.22 5.35 -3.55
C LEU A 176 8.57 6.06 -4.74
N GLY A 177 7.24 5.98 -4.87
CA GLY A 177 6.51 6.57 -6.00
C GLY A 177 6.80 5.86 -7.32
N VAL A 178 7.00 4.55 -7.27
CA VAL A 178 7.19 3.69 -8.45
C VAL A 178 5.96 2.79 -8.61
N ASP A 179 5.64 2.42 -9.85
CA ASP A 179 4.41 1.65 -10.11
C ASP A 179 4.52 0.24 -9.54
N PHE A 180 3.41 -0.26 -8.99
CA PHE A 180 3.34 -1.63 -8.49
C PHE A 180 3.39 -2.62 -9.65
N PHE A 181 4.17 -3.70 -9.54
CA PHE A 181 4.41 -4.62 -10.66
C PHE A 181 3.12 -5.21 -11.26
N ALA A 182 2.06 -5.35 -10.46
CA ALA A 182 0.80 -5.90 -10.95
C ALA A 182 0.10 -4.99 -11.99
N LEU A 183 0.49 -3.72 -12.08
CA LEU A 183 0.05 -2.81 -13.15
C LEU A 183 0.70 -3.14 -14.50
N HIS A 184 1.78 -3.93 -14.51
CA HIS A 184 2.60 -4.24 -15.68
C HIS A 184 2.58 -5.73 -16.02
N LEU A 185 1.62 -6.51 -15.49
CA LEU A 185 1.59 -7.97 -15.69
C LEU A 185 1.60 -8.36 -17.16
N ALA A 186 0.76 -7.72 -17.98
CA ALA A 186 0.70 -8.01 -19.40
C ALA A 186 2.00 -7.66 -20.14
N GLU A 187 2.63 -6.52 -19.81
CA GLU A 187 3.92 -6.09 -20.36
C GLU A 187 5.06 -7.05 -19.96
N LEU A 188 4.98 -7.60 -18.76
CA LEU A 188 5.89 -8.62 -18.23
C LEU A 188 5.58 -10.04 -18.78
N GLY A 189 4.63 -10.18 -19.69
CA GLY A 189 4.23 -11.47 -20.27
C GLY A 189 3.49 -12.40 -19.29
N VAL A 190 3.05 -11.88 -18.14
CA VAL A 190 2.39 -12.66 -17.10
C VAL A 190 0.92 -12.89 -17.45
N LYS A 191 0.51 -14.16 -17.39
CA LYS A 191 -0.88 -14.61 -17.50
C LYS A 191 -1.28 -15.36 -16.24
N ILE A 192 -2.40 -14.97 -15.66
CA ILE A 192 -2.93 -15.50 -14.42
C ILE A 192 -4.27 -16.16 -14.72
N SER A 193 -4.38 -17.44 -14.36
CA SER A 193 -5.65 -18.16 -14.40
C SER A 193 -6.28 -18.12 -13.00
N TYR A 194 -7.12 -17.12 -12.75
CA TYR A 194 -7.84 -16.98 -11.49
C TYR A 194 -9.25 -16.46 -11.72
N GLU A 195 -10.23 -17.07 -11.06
CA GLU A 195 -11.61 -16.59 -11.00
C GLU A 195 -12.06 -16.61 -9.54
N GLY A 196 -12.45 -15.45 -9.01
CA GLY A 196 -12.80 -15.33 -7.60
C GLY A 196 -12.64 -13.91 -7.03
N PRO A 197 -12.80 -13.74 -5.70
CA PRO A 197 -12.73 -12.44 -5.07
C PRO A 197 -11.28 -11.93 -4.94
N VAL A 198 -11.06 -10.64 -5.17
CA VAL A 198 -9.72 -10.01 -5.11
C VAL A 198 -9.66 -9.02 -3.95
N HIS A 199 -8.61 -9.10 -3.14
CA HIS A 199 -8.32 -8.10 -2.11
C HIS A 199 -7.35 -7.05 -2.64
N VAL A 200 -7.77 -5.79 -2.64
CA VAL A 200 -6.94 -4.64 -3.06
C VAL A 200 -6.30 -3.99 -1.82
N PRO A 201 -4.96 -3.96 -1.71
CA PRO A 201 -4.27 -3.33 -0.61
C PRO A 201 -4.59 -1.83 -0.53
N CYS A 202 -4.87 -1.36 0.68
CA CYS A 202 -5.15 0.05 0.97
C CYS A 202 -4.17 1.07 0.36
N LEU A 203 -2.88 0.72 0.23
CA LEU A 203 -1.85 1.58 -0.36
C LEU A 203 -1.99 1.76 -1.88
N LEU A 204 -2.75 0.88 -2.56
CA LEU A 204 -3.01 0.93 -3.99
C LEU A 204 -4.37 1.54 -4.34
N LYS A 205 -5.17 1.97 -3.35
CA LYS A 205 -6.47 2.60 -3.58
C LYS A 205 -6.43 3.76 -4.61
N PRO A 206 -5.40 4.64 -4.62
CA PRO A 206 -5.31 5.70 -5.63
C PRO A 206 -5.19 5.22 -7.08
N VAL A 207 -4.80 3.96 -7.30
CA VAL A 207 -4.60 3.34 -8.63
C VAL A 207 -5.50 2.12 -8.85
N GLU A 208 -6.53 1.94 -8.03
CA GLU A 208 -7.38 0.75 -8.02
C GLU A 208 -7.99 0.42 -9.39
N GLU A 209 -8.60 1.41 -10.06
CA GLU A 209 -9.22 1.19 -11.38
C GLU A 209 -8.21 0.68 -12.42
N LYS A 210 -7.00 1.25 -12.43
CA LYS A 210 -5.91 0.83 -13.32
C LYS A 210 -5.43 -0.58 -12.98
N LEU A 211 -5.35 -0.87 -11.67
CA LEU A 211 -4.91 -2.17 -11.16
C LEU A 211 -5.89 -3.28 -11.54
N LEU A 212 -7.19 -3.07 -11.35
CA LEU A 212 -8.21 -4.05 -11.71
C LEU A 212 -8.20 -4.32 -13.22
N LYS A 213 -8.05 -3.27 -14.04
CA LYS A 213 -7.92 -3.42 -15.49
C LYS A 213 -6.67 -4.22 -15.88
N ALA A 214 -5.51 -3.93 -15.29
CA ALA A 214 -4.27 -4.67 -15.55
C ALA A 214 -4.38 -6.15 -15.14
N LEU A 215 -5.08 -6.44 -14.03
CA LEU A 215 -5.37 -7.80 -13.60
C LEU A 215 -6.28 -8.53 -14.59
N GLU A 216 -7.33 -7.87 -15.07
CA GLU A 216 -8.23 -8.41 -16.10
C GLU A 216 -7.49 -8.73 -17.40
N GLU A 217 -6.65 -7.81 -17.87
CA GLU A 217 -5.79 -8.00 -19.06
C GLU A 217 -4.82 -9.17 -18.89
N ALA A 218 -4.35 -9.41 -17.65
CA ALA A 218 -3.53 -10.57 -17.31
C ALA A 218 -4.33 -11.88 -17.17
N GLY A 219 -5.66 -11.86 -17.24
CA GLY A 219 -6.53 -13.05 -17.20
C GLY A 219 -7.25 -13.30 -15.87
N VAL A 220 -7.16 -12.38 -14.91
CA VAL A 220 -7.88 -12.45 -13.63
C VAL A 220 -9.36 -12.10 -13.85
N LYS A 221 -10.26 -12.98 -13.43
CA LYS A 221 -11.71 -12.75 -13.42
C LYS A 221 -12.18 -12.47 -11.99
N ALA A 222 -12.17 -11.20 -11.60
CA ALA A 222 -12.62 -10.80 -10.26
C ALA A 222 -14.15 -10.94 -10.14
N THR A 223 -14.62 -11.74 -9.19
CA THR A 223 -16.07 -11.88 -8.89
C THR A 223 -16.54 -10.86 -7.86
N GLU A 224 -15.63 -10.40 -7.00
CA GLU A 224 -15.83 -9.39 -5.96
C GLU A 224 -14.50 -8.66 -5.75
N VAL A 225 -14.56 -7.38 -5.37
CA VAL A 225 -13.39 -6.59 -4.96
C VAL A 225 -13.56 -6.17 -3.51
N ASP A 226 -12.61 -6.54 -2.66
CA ASP A 226 -12.52 -6.09 -1.27
C ASP A 226 -11.35 -5.11 -1.12
N ASP A 227 -11.68 -3.82 -1.17
CA ASP A 227 -10.77 -2.70 -0.93
C ASP A 227 -10.88 -2.16 0.52
N GLU A 228 -11.84 -2.67 1.30
CA GLU A 228 -12.19 -2.17 2.62
C GLU A 228 -11.46 -2.87 3.77
N SER A 229 -11.17 -4.16 3.62
CA SER A 229 -10.49 -4.93 4.64
C SER A 229 -8.97 -4.71 4.68
N CYS A 230 -8.37 -5.00 5.84
CA CYS A 230 -6.92 -4.93 6.03
C CYS A 230 -6.38 -6.29 6.44
N ILE A 231 -5.36 -6.79 5.75
CA ILE A 231 -4.70 -8.07 6.07
C ILE A 231 -4.16 -8.15 7.50
N LYS A 232 -3.85 -7.00 8.12
CA LYS A 232 -3.39 -6.93 9.51
C LYS A 232 -4.50 -7.23 10.52
N GLN A 233 -5.76 -7.26 10.09
CA GLN A 233 -6.90 -7.70 10.90
C GLN A 233 -7.28 -9.16 10.61
N GLY A 234 -6.75 -9.76 9.55
CA GLY A 234 -7.00 -11.14 9.15
C GLY A 234 -7.12 -11.29 7.64
N VAL A 235 -7.16 -12.55 7.20
CA VAL A 235 -7.39 -12.92 5.78
C VAL A 235 -8.67 -13.75 5.67
N LYS A 236 -9.41 -13.51 4.60
CA LYS A 236 -10.54 -14.31 4.11
C LYS A 236 -10.04 -15.41 3.17
N LYS A 237 -10.64 -16.60 3.27
CA LYS A 237 -10.34 -17.75 2.40
C LYS A 237 -10.87 -17.52 0.98
N GLY A 238 -10.14 -18.05 -0.01
CA GLY A 238 -10.53 -17.99 -1.43
C GLY A 238 -10.24 -16.66 -2.12
N TYR A 239 -9.77 -15.64 -1.39
CA TYR A 239 -9.38 -14.35 -1.96
C TYR A 239 -7.97 -14.40 -2.54
N LEU A 240 -7.79 -13.73 -3.67
CA LEU A 240 -6.46 -13.39 -4.20
C LEU A 240 -5.97 -12.08 -3.58
N TYR A 241 -4.84 -12.12 -2.90
CA TYR A 241 -4.24 -10.94 -2.27
C TYR A 241 -3.10 -10.35 -3.10
N LEU A 242 -3.09 -9.02 -3.23
CA LEU A 242 -2.02 -8.30 -3.93
C LEU A 242 -0.90 -7.82 -3.00
N CYS A 243 -0.98 -8.13 -1.70
CA CYS A 243 0.05 -7.81 -0.72
C CYS A 243 0.86 -9.07 -0.38
N PRO A 244 2.22 -9.03 -0.41
CA PRO A 244 3.04 -10.21 -0.18
C PRO A 244 2.91 -10.72 1.26
N ARG A 245 2.58 -9.84 2.20
CA ARG A 245 2.40 -10.17 3.61
C ARG A 245 1.21 -11.09 3.89
N ALA A 246 0.27 -11.22 2.95
CA ALA A 246 -0.88 -12.11 3.11
C ALA A 246 -0.47 -13.60 3.06
N ALA A 247 0.63 -13.94 2.39
CA ALA A 247 1.15 -15.31 2.34
C ALA A 247 1.57 -15.83 3.72
N ALA A 248 2.13 -14.97 4.58
CA ALA A 248 2.47 -15.33 5.96
C ALA A 248 1.23 -15.68 6.82
N LEU A 249 0.03 -15.33 6.35
CA LEU A 249 -1.25 -15.65 6.96
C LEU A 249 -1.95 -16.84 6.25
N GLY A 250 -1.25 -17.54 5.35
CA GLY A 250 -1.76 -18.70 4.63
C GLY A 250 -2.71 -18.38 3.48
N ALA A 251 -2.73 -17.14 2.99
CA ALA A 251 -3.57 -16.74 1.86
C ALA A 251 -2.80 -16.84 0.52
N THR A 252 -3.54 -17.08 -0.56
CA THR A 252 -3.00 -17.06 -1.93
C THR A 252 -2.71 -15.62 -2.36
N THR A 253 -1.53 -15.41 -2.92
CA THR A 253 -1.10 -14.09 -3.38
C THR A 253 -0.84 -14.06 -4.88
N ILE A 254 -0.85 -12.85 -5.44
CA ILE A 254 -0.49 -12.59 -6.83
C ILE A 254 0.93 -13.09 -7.18
N TYR A 255 1.85 -13.08 -6.22
CA TYR A 255 3.22 -13.56 -6.38
C TYR A 255 3.26 -15.06 -6.61
N ASP A 256 2.41 -15.82 -5.91
CA ASP A 256 2.33 -17.26 -6.06
C ASP A 256 1.87 -17.61 -7.48
N LEU A 257 0.92 -16.85 -8.03
CA LEU A 257 0.40 -17.08 -9.38
C LEU A 257 1.35 -16.56 -10.47
N ALA A 258 2.05 -15.46 -10.24
CA ALA A 258 2.98 -14.87 -11.20
C ALA A 258 4.31 -15.65 -11.29
N SER A 259 4.73 -16.30 -10.21
CA SER A 259 5.99 -17.06 -10.16
C SER A 259 5.87 -18.55 -10.51
N THR A 260 4.65 -19.09 -10.61
CA THR A 260 4.39 -20.52 -10.88
C THR A 260 4.22 -20.86 -12.35
N GLN A 261 4.47 -19.92 -13.27
CA GLN A 261 4.34 -20.23 -14.69
C GLN A 261 5.35 -21.31 -15.11
N GLU A 262 4.84 -22.51 -15.37
CA GLU A 262 5.43 -23.42 -16.34
C GLU A 262 5.69 -22.63 -17.62
N LEU A 263 6.95 -22.46 -17.99
CA LEU A 263 7.41 -21.88 -19.25
C LEU A 263 6.86 -22.66 -20.45
N ARG A 264 5.57 -22.46 -20.79
CA ARG A 264 4.99 -22.89 -22.07
C ARG A 264 5.12 -21.76 -23.07
N GLY A 265 6.28 -21.75 -23.72
CA GLY A 265 6.40 -21.51 -25.14
C GLY A 265 6.11 -20.09 -25.64
N ALA A 266 7.09 -19.19 -25.52
CA ALA A 266 7.34 -18.15 -26.51
C ALA A 266 8.76 -17.57 -26.36
N ALA A 267 9.78 -18.40 -26.60
CA ALA A 267 11.09 -17.91 -27.02
C ALA A 267 11.80 -19.01 -27.84
N LYS A 268 11.26 -19.27 -29.04
CA LYS A 268 12.09 -19.62 -30.19
C LYS A 268 12.02 -18.48 -31.18
N VAL A 269 13.17 -18.25 -31.83
CA VAL A 269 13.47 -17.35 -32.96
C VAL A 269 13.88 -15.94 -32.51
N LYS A 270 15.13 -15.47 -32.65
CA LYS A 270 16.28 -15.92 -33.46
C LYS A 270 17.58 -15.50 -32.77
#